data_AF-A0A416EQR4-F1
#
_entry.id   AF-A0A416EQR4-F1
#
_cell.length_a   1.000
_cell.length_b   1.000
_cell.length_c   1.000
_cell.angle_alpha   90.00
_cell.angle_beta   90.00
_cell.angle_gamma   90.00
#
_symmetry.space_group_name_H-M   'P 1'
#
loop_
_entity.id
_entity.type
_entity.pdbx_description
1 polymer ?
#
loop_
_entity_poly.entity_id
_entity_poly.type
_entity_poly.pdbx_seq_one_letter_code
_entity_poly.pdbx_strand_id
1 'polypeptide(L)'
;MENKQKKFIQYLDKSMESCVKQEQQLIADSRKDEANMMKVKANIYDIFKSMFQLSVKNKPRDPAGISEAFLKKLDSIPQNWMKSYDLARRNQDAVKILVEETKLDTVKEIRNVFMKIWEEQI
;
A
#
# COMPACT_ATOMS: atom_id res chain seq x y z
N MET A 1 21.80 5.24 0.98
CA MET A 1 20.69 5.27 0.01
C MET A 1 20.18 3.86 -0.31
N GLU A 2 21.05 2.97 -0.81
CA GLU A 2 20.71 1.58 -1.13
C GLU A 2 20.10 0.80 0.05
N ASN A 3 20.61 1.05 1.27
CA ASN A 3 20.03 0.46 2.49
C ASN A 3 18.58 0.91 2.75
N LYS A 4 18.23 2.18 2.52
CA LYS A 4 16.85 2.69 2.71
C LYS A 4 15.89 2.06 1.69
N GLN A 5 16.32 1.99 0.42
CA GLN A 5 15.54 1.35 -0.65
C GLN A 5 15.31 -0.15 -0.35
N LYS A 6 16.37 -0.88 0.04
CA LYS A 6 16.28 -2.29 0.40
C LYS A 6 15.36 -2.52 1.60
N LYS A 7 15.51 -1.73 2.67
CA LYS A 7 14.63 -1.78 3.85
C LYS A 7 13.15 -1.60 3.46
N PHE A 8 12.85 -0.62 2.61
CA PHE A 8 11.48 -0.34 2.22
C PHE A 8 10.88 -1.44 1.32
N ILE A 9 11.64 -1.96 0.35
CA ILE A 9 11.21 -3.11 -0.47
C ILE A 9 10.97 -4.33 0.41
N GLN A 10 11.87 -4.63 1.34
CA GLN A 10 11.72 -5.74 2.28
C GLN A 10 10.47 -5.60 3.16
N TYR A 11 10.14 -4.37 3.57
CA TYR A 11 8.90 -4.11 4.29
C TYR A 11 7.68 -4.46 3.43
N LEU A 12 7.62 -3.98 2.18
CA LEU A 12 6.49 -4.26 1.28
C LEU A 12 6.35 -5.77 1.02
N ASP A 13 7.46 -6.47 0.79
CA ASP A 13 7.47 -7.91 0.58
C ASP A 13 6.94 -8.68 1.79
N LYS A 14 7.45 -8.37 2.99
CA LYS A 14 7.00 -9.02 4.23
C LYS A 14 5.54 -8.73 4.52
N SER A 15 5.08 -7.50 4.29
CA SER A 15 3.67 -7.14 4.50
C SER A 15 2.76 -7.89 3.53
N MET A 16 3.16 -8.02 2.27
CA MET A 16 2.44 -8.81 1.27
C MET A 16 2.40 -10.30 1.64
N GLU A 17 3.53 -10.90 1.98
CA GLU A 17 3.61 -12.32 2.41
C GLU A 17 2.75 -12.58 3.65
N SER A 18 2.75 -11.65 4.62
CA SER A 18 1.91 -11.72 5.81
C SER A 18 0.42 -11.69 5.45
N CYS A 19 0.01 -10.83 4.53
CA CYS A 19 -1.38 -10.79 4.04
C CYS A 19 -1.76 -12.10 3.34
N VAL A 20 -0.92 -12.65 2.47
CA VAL A 20 -1.18 -13.93 1.79
C VAL A 20 -1.30 -15.08 2.79
N LYS A 21 -0.43 -15.13 3.80
CA LYS A 21 -0.50 -16.14 4.87
C LYS A 21 -1.81 -16.03 5.66
N GLN A 22 -2.21 -14.81 6.03
CA GLN A 22 -3.46 -14.58 6.74
C GLN A 22 -4.69 -14.91 5.88
N GLU A 23 -4.67 -14.58 4.58
CA GLU A 23 -5.70 -14.97 3.62
C GLU A 23 -5.91 -16.49 3.62
N GLN A 24 -4.83 -17.27 3.53
CA GLN A 24 -4.90 -18.73 3.52
C GLN A 24 -5.48 -19.30 4.83
N GLN A 25 -5.10 -18.73 5.97
CA GLN A 25 -5.66 -19.12 7.27
C GLN A 25 -7.16 -18.83 7.35
N LEU A 26 -7.58 -17.63 6.94
CA LEU A 26 -8.98 -17.23 6.94
C LEU A 26 -9.83 -18.08 5.98
N ILE A 27 -9.27 -18.48 4.83
CA ILE A 27 -9.93 -19.42 3.92
C ILE A 27 -10.13 -20.79 4.58
N ALA A 28 -9.10 -21.31 5.26
CA ALA A 28 -9.20 -22.59 5.99
C ALA A 28 -10.29 -22.54 7.08
N ASP A 29 -10.45 -21.38 7.71
CA ASP A 29 -11.49 -21.12 8.73
C ASP A 29 -12.86 -20.74 8.15
N SER A 30 -13.06 -20.84 6.83
CA SER A 30 -14.29 -20.42 6.13
C SER A 30 -14.69 -18.94 6.30
N ARG A 31 -13.74 -18.07 6.63
CA ARG A 31 -13.90 -16.61 6.82
C ARG A 31 -13.59 -15.84 5.54
N LYS A 32 -14.35 -16.12 4.48
CA LYS A 32 -14.05 -15.64 3.12
C LYS A 32 -14.06 -14.11 2.98
N ASP A 33 -14.94 -13.41 3.67
CA ASP A 33 -15.04 -11.95 3.56
C ASP A 33 -13.79 -11.25 4.11
N GLU A 34 -13.23 -11.79 5.21
CA GLU A 34 -11.98 -11.29 5.79
C GLU A 34 -10.77 -11.67 4.92
N ALA A 35 -10.77 -12.88 4.36
CA ALA A 35 -9.75 -13.30 3.40
C ALA A 35 -9.70 -12.36 2.19
N ASN A 36 -10.86 -11.93 1.69
CA ASN A 36 -10.95 -10.94 0.61
C ASN A 36 -10.30 -9.60 1.00
N MET A 37 -10.42 -9.16 2.26
CA MET A 37 -9.76 -7.95 2.72
C MET A 37 -8.24 -8.12 2.77
N MET A 38 -7.72 -9.27 3.22
CA MET A 38 -6.28 -9.55 3.17
C MET A 38 -5.73 -9.53 1.74
N LYS A 39 -6.50 -10.08 0.79
CA LYS A 39 -6.17 -10.01 -0.64
C LYS A 39 -6.14 -8.58 -1.15
N VAL A 40 -7.10 -7.74 -0.75
CA VAL A 40 -7.08 -6.29 -1.08
C VAL A 40 -5.79 -5.65 -0.55
N LYS A 41 -5.42 -5.87 0.72
CA LYS A 41 -4.18 -5.31 1.28
C LYS A 41 -2.93 -5.77 0.52
N ALA A 42 -2.82 -7.07 0.22
CA ALA A 42 -1.70 -7.63 -0.54
C ALA A 42 -1.53 -6.95 -1.91
N ASN A 43 -2.62 -6.75 -2.63
CA ASN A 43 -2.60 -6.07 -3.93
C ASN A 43 -2.13 -4.61 -3.81
N ILE A 44 -2.49 -3.91 -2.74
CA ILE A 44 -2.04 -2.52 -2.52
C ILE A 44 -0.53 -2.49 -2.26
N TYR A 45 0.01 -3.42 -1.46
CA TYR A 45 1.44 -3.54 -1.26
C TYR A 45 2.19 -3.78 -2.58
N ASP A 46 1.68 -4.67 -3.44
CA ASP A 46 2.29 -4.97 -4.74
C ASP A 46 2.27 -3.76 -5.72
N ILE A 47 1.12 -3.05 -5.80
CA ILE A 47 1.01 -1.82 -6.58
C ILE A 47 2.06 -0.81 -6.14
N PHE A 48 2.18 -0.54 -4.85
CA PHE A 48 3.13 0.46 -4.35
C PHE A 48 4.58 -0.01 -4.43
N LYS A 49 4.86 -1.31 -4.33
CA LYS A 49 6.19 -1.87 -4.63
C LYS A 49 6.58 -1.59 -6.07
N SER A 50 5.69 -1.88 -7.01
CA SER A 50 5.91 -1.60 -8.43
C SER A 50 6.14 -0.10 -8.70
N MET A 51 5.34 0.78 -8.08
CA MET A 51 5.51 2.23 -8.22
C MET A 51 6.82 2.74 -7.61
N PHE A 52 7.25 2.17 -6.49
CA PHE A 52 8.53 2.51 -5.87
C PHE A 52 9.70 2.07 -6.76
N GLN A 53 9.68 0.84 -7.27
CA GLN A 53 10.70 0.33 -8.18
C GLN A 53 10.79 1.15 -9.47
N LEU A 54 9.66 1.58 -10.02
CA LEU A 54 9.63 2.51 -11.16
C LEU A 54 10.27 3.87 -10.83
N SER A 55 10.03 4.39 -9.62
CA SER A 55 10.65 5.64 -9.16
C SER A 55 12.17 5.51 -9.04
N VAL A 56 12.66 4.39 -8.49
CA VAL A 56 14.09 4.06 -8.43
C VAL A 56 14.70 3.94 -9.83
N LYS A 57 14.03 3.22 -10.74
CA LYS A 57 14.50 3.02 -12.12
C LYS A 57 14.65 4.33 -12.89
N ASN A 58 13.71 5.26 -12.70
CA ASN A 58 13.70 6.53 -13.42
C ASN A 58 14.71 7.55 -12.86
N LYS A 59 15.11 7.41 -11.59
CA LYS A 59 16.00 8.37 -10.89
C LYS A 59 17.08 7.65 -10.07
N PRO A 60 17.90 6.75 -10.66
CA PRO A 60 18.71 5.78 -9.91
C PRO A 60 19.81 6.37 -9.00
N ARG A 61 20.19 7.64 -9.21
CA ARG A 61 21.23 8.34 -8.44
C ARG A 61 20.72 9.56 -7.69
N ASP A 62 19.40 9.73 -7.60
CA ASP A 62 18.76 10.89 -7.00
C ASP A 62 17.77 10.46 -5.90
N PRO A 63 18.22 10.31 -4.63
CA PRO A 63 17.36 9.95 -3.51
C PRO A 63 16.17 10.87 -3.32
N ALA A 64 16.42 12.18 -3.47
CA ALA A 64 15.41 13.21 -3.23
C ALA A 64 14.34 13.09 -4.30
N GLY A 65 14.74 12.96 -5.56
CA GLY A 65 13.81 12.77 -6.65
C GLY A 65 13.09 11.42 -6.63
N ILE A 66 13.70 10.33 -6.16
CA ILE A 66 13.00 9.05 -5.92
C ILE A 66 11.90 9.24 -4.88
N SER A 67 12.24 9.89 -3.76
CA SER A 67 11.30 10.18 -2.68
C SER A 67 10.12 11.02 -3.17
N GLU A 68 10.40 12.13 -3.83
CA GLU A 68 9.40 13.02 -4.41
C GLU A 68 8.50 12.27 -5.41
N ALA A 69 9.09 11.50 -6.32
CA ALA A 69 8.34 10.74 -7.31
C ALA A 69 7.42 9.70 -6.67
N PHE A 70 7.89 9.01 -5.63
CA PHE A 70 7.10 8.02 -4.92
C PHE A 70 5.99 8.66 -4.06
N LEU A 71 6.29 9.76 -3.36
CA LEU A 71 5.29 10.52 -2.60
C LEU A 71 4.17 11.03 -3.51
N LYS A 72 4.51 11.51 -4.71
CA LYS A 72 3.51 11.89 -5.72
C LYS A 72 2.58 10.72 -6.09
N LYS A 73 3.08 9.48 -6.13
CA LYS A 73 2.25 8.28 -6.35
C LYS A 73 1.37 7.96 -5.15
N LEU A 74 1.90 8.08 -3.94
CA LEU A 74 1.15 7.95 -2.67
C LEU A 74 0.03 8.99 -2.54
N ASP A 75 0.15 10.15 -3.19
CA ASP A 75 -0.92 11.15 -3.25
C ASP A 75 -1.89 10.89 -4.41
N SER A 76 -1.38 10.58 -5.61
CA SER A 76 -2.24 10.54 -6.82
C SER A 76 -3.09 9.28 -6.93
N ILE A 77 -2.56 8.12 -6.54
CA ILE A 77 -3.27 6.83 -6.74
C ILE A 77 -4.54 6.75 -5.86
N PRO A 78 -4.50 7.13 -4.57
CA PRO A 78 -5.69 7.08 -3.71
C PRO A 78 -6.82 8.02 -4.10
N GLN A 79 -6.59 9.04 -4.94
CA GLN A 79 -7.61 10.04 -5.28
C GLN A 79 -8.87 9.40 -5.87
N ASN A 80 -8.71 8.39 -6.73
CA ASN A 80 -9.86 7.69 -7.32
C ASN A 80 -10.55 6.77 -6.31
N TRP A 81 -9.81 6.19 -5.36
CA TRP A 81 -10.38 5.37 -4.29
C TRP A 81 -11.16 6.21 -3.29
N MET A 82 -10.70 7.43 -2.99
CA MET A 82 -11.43 8.37 -2.14
C MET A 82 -12.78 8.78 -2.78
N LYS A 83 -12.79 9.07 -4.08
CA LYS A 83 -14.05 9.30 -4.82
C LYS A 83 -14.97 8.08 -4.80
N SER A 84 -14.41 6.88 -4.96
CA SER A 84 -15.15 5.61 -4.90
C SER A 84 -15.75 5.38 -3.51
N TYR A 85 -15.00 5.67 -2.46
CA TYR A 85 -15.42 5.60 -1.05
C TYR A 85 -16.59 6.55 -0.78
N ASP A 86 -16.48 7.82 -1.19
CA ASP A 86 -17.55 8.81 -1.01
C ASP A 86 -18.83 8.40 -1.72
N LEU A 87 -18.72 7.86 -2.94
CA LEU A 87 -19.87 7.34 -3.68
C LEU A 87 -20.49 6.12 -2.98
N ALA A 88 -19.67 5.20 -2.47
CA ALA A 88 -20.14 4.03 -1.72
C ALA A 88 -20.86 4.44 -0.42
N ARG A 89 -20.35 5.45 0.30
CA ARG A 89 -20.97 6.04 1.49
C ARG A 89 -22.35 6.62 1.19
N ARG A 90 -22.49 7.37 0.09
CA ARG A 90 -23.79 7.93 -0.34
C ARG A 90 -24.81 6.83 -0.66
N ASN A 91 -24.34 5.74 -1.25
CA ASN A 91 -25.19 4.62 -1.66
C ASN A 91 -25.37 3.55 -0.55
N GLN A 92 -24.79 3.75 0.64
CA GLN A 92 -24.81 2.80 1.75
C GLN A 92 -24.30 1.39 1.38
N ASP A 93 -23.35 1.32 0.43
CA ASP A 93 -22.74 0.06 0.00
C ASP A 93 -21.64 -0.35 0.99
N ALA A 94 -22.05 -1.06 2.05
CA ALA A 94 -21.17 -1.45 3.16
C ALA A 94 -19.92 -2.23 2.72
N VAL A 95 -20.06 -3.14 1.74
CA VAL A 95 -18.95 -3.95 1.24
C VAL A 95 -17.95 -3.05 0.52
N LYS A 96 -18.43 -2.17 -0.36
CA LYS A 96 -17.56 -1.27 -1.10
C LYS A 96 -16.91 -0.22 -0.19
N ILE A 97 -17.63 0.28 0.82
CA ILE A 97 -17.06 1.16 1.85
C ILE A 97 -15.85 0.47 2.51
N LEU A 98 -16.02 -0.76 2.99
CA LEU A 98 -14.95 -1.52 3.66
C LEU A 98 -13.75 -1.77 2.74
N VAL A 99 -14.00 -2.10 1.48
CA VAL A 99 -12.93 -2.32 0.49
C VAL A 99 -12.13 -1.03 0.26
N GLU A 100 -12.79 0.09 0.00
CA GLU A 100 -12.09 1.35 -0.28
C GLU A 100 -11.39 1.89 0.97
N GLU A 101 -11.99 1.76 2.15
CA GLU A 101 -11.35 2.09 3.43
C GLU A 101 -10.08 1.26 3.65
N THR A 102 -10.15 -0.05 3.43
CA THR A 102 -8.99 -0.96 3.53
C THR A 102 -7.85 -0.52 2.59
N LYS A 103 -8.16 -0.10 1.36
CA LYS A 103 -7.14 0.42 0.44
C LYS A 103 -6.51 1.70 0.99
N LEU A 104 -7.33 2.68 1.38
CA LEU A 104 -6.86 3.97 1.87
C LEU A 104 -6.00 3.83 3.12
N ASP A 105 -6.40 2.98 4.06
CA ASP A 105 -5.65 2.74 5.29
C ASP A 105 -4.33 2.01 5.02
N THR A 106 -4.31 1.06 4.09
CA THR A 106 -3.07 0.41 3.66
C THR A 106 -2.10 1.43 3.04
N VAL A 107 -2.59 2.41 2.28
CA VAL A 107 -1.73 3.49 1.77
C VAL A 107 -1.19 4.38 2.88
N LYS A 108 -2.01 4.71 3.89
CA LYS A 108 -1.54 5.47 5.07
C LYS A 108 -0.42 4.71 5.78
N GLU A 109 -0.57 3.41 5.95
CA GLU A 109 0.45 2.54 6.55
C GLU A 109 1.77 2.57 5.74
N ILE A 110 1.67 2.38 4.42
CA ILE A 110 2.82 2.45 3.51
C ILE A 110 3.50 3.82 3.60
N ARG A 111 2.73 4.92 3.57
CA ARG A 111 3.26 6.28 3.71
C ARG A 111 4.00 6.44 5.03
N ASN A 112 3.41 6.02 6.14
CA ASN A 112 4.02 6.17 7.46
C ASN A 112 5.36 5.42 7.56
N VAL A 113 5.42 4.19 7.06
CA VAL A 113 6.68 3.41 7.06
C VAL A 113 7.70 4.02 6.10
N PHE A 114 7.27 4.48 4.93
CA PHE A 114 8.14 5.18 4.00
C PHE A 114 8.77 6.42 4.64
N MET A 115 7.95 7.29 5.24
CA MET A 115 8.43 8.49 5.92
C MET A 115 9.40 8.13 7.06
N LYS A 116 9.10 7.14 7.90
CA LYS A 116 10.04 6.69 8.96
C LYS A 116 11.41 6.28 8.41
N ILE A 117 11.44 5.48 7.35
CA ILE A 117 12.70 5.03 6.74
C ILE A 117 13.46 6.21 6.09
N TRP A 118 12.73 7.20 5.57
CA TRP A 118 13.32 8.33 4.87
C TRP A 118 13.75 9.48 5.81
N GLU A 119 12.95 9.78 6.83
CA GLU A 119 13.13 10.79 7.89
C GLU A 119 14.00 10.32 9.06
N GLU A 120 14.54 9.09 9.04
CA GLU A 120 15.52 8.55 10.01
C GLU A 120 16.86 9.34 10.09
N GLN A 121 16.88 10.63 9.72
CA GLN A 121 17.96 11.60 9.94
C GLN A 121 17.39 12.99 10.24
N ILE A 122 17.00 13.22 11.50
CA ILE A 122 17.21 14.50 12.18
C ILE A 122 17.95 14.18 13.47
#